data_AF-A0A349YP81-F1
#
_entry.id   AF-A0A349YP81-F1
#
_cell.length_a   1.000
_cell.length_b   1.000
_cell.length_c   1.000
_cell.angle_alpha   90.00
_cell.angle_beta   90.00
_cell.angle_gamma   90.00
#
_symmetry.space_group_name_H-M   'P 1'
#
loop_
_entity.id
_entity.type
_entity.pdbx_description
1 polymer ?
#
loop_
_entity_poly.entity_id
_entity_poly.type
_entity_poly.pdbx_seq_one_letter_code
_entity_poly.pdbx_strand_id
1 'polypeptide(L)' 'EEYGIILRAKGMVANEDGTWIYFDLVPGEYELREGNPDYTGRLCVIGTNLDTHRLEELFQLV' A
#
# COMPACT_ATOMS: atom_id res chain seq x y z
N GLU A 1 -3.07 13.69 -7.21
CA GLU A 1 -4.07 13.44 -8.27
C GLU A 1 -3.71 12.27 -9.17
N GLU A 2 -2.42 11.98 -9.41
CA GLU A 2 -1.95 10.90 -10.29
C GLU A 2 -2.57 9.51 -10.04
N TYR A 3 -2.90 9.19 -8.79
CA TYR A 3 -3.47 7.90 -8.35
C TYR A 3 -4.95 8.01 -7.92
N GLY A 4 -5.59 9.18 -8.10
CA GLY A 4 -6.89 9.52 -7.54
C GLY A 4 -6.80 10.21 -6.17
N ILE A 5 -7.93 10.25 -5.45
CA ILE A 5 -8.04 10.78 -4.09
C ILE A 5 -8.10 9.60 -3.13
N ILE A 6 -6.99 9.32 -2.44
CA ILE A 6 -6.92 8.24 -1.46
C ILE A 6 -7.48 8.71 -0.12
N LEU A 7 -8.50 8.01 0.38
CA LEU A 7 -9.11 8.22 1.70
C LEU A 7 -8.49 7.31 2.77
N ARG A 8 -8.06 6.11 2.37
CA ARG A 8 -7.28 5.20 3.20
C ARG A 8 -6.50 4.24 2.34
N ALA A 9 -5.29 3.87 2.74
CA ALA A 9 -4.61 2.69 2.22
C ALA A 9 -3.98 1.92 3.38
N LYS A 10 -4.12 0.60 3.39
CA LYS A 10 -3.50 -0.25 4.41
C LYS A 10 -3.02 -1.54 3.78
N GLY A 11 -1.89 -2.03 4.24
CA GLY A 11 -1.42 -3.33 3.79
C GLY A 11 -0.18 -3.82 4.51
N MET A 12 0.29 -4.95 4.02
CA MET A 12 1.54 -5.60 4.38
C MET A 12 2.28 -5.91 3.08
N VAL A 13 3.48 -5.35 2.94
CA VAL A 13 4.30 -5.48 1.73
C VAL A 13 5.69 -5.98 2.10
N ALA A 14 6.32 -6.71 1.19
CA ALA A 14 7.71 -7.11 1.33
C ALA A 14 8.61 -5.88 1.14
N ASN A 15 9.65 -5.79 1.97
CA ASN A 15 10.68 -4.77 1.88
C ASN A 15 11.88 -5.29 1.05
N GLU A 16 12.74 -4.40 0.57
CA GLU A 16 13.89 -4.74 -0.27
C GLU A 16 14.94 -5.61 0.46
N ASP A 17 15.01 -5.51 1.78
CA ASP A 17 15.93 -6.25 2.65
C ASP A 17 15.38 -7.64 3.09
N GLY A 18 14.22 -8.04 2.57
CA GLY A 18 13.55 -9.30 2.92
C GLY A 18 12.74 -9.25 4.22
N THR A 19 12.67 -8.09 4.88
CA THR A 19 11.72 -7.85 5.97
C THR A 19 10.33 -7.53 5.41
N TRP A 20 9.34 -7.41 6.28
CA TRP A 20 7.98 -7.05 5.91
C TRP A 20 7.60 -5.74 6.58
N ILE A 21 6.71 -4.98 5.96
CA ILE A 21 6.24 -3.70 6.50
C ILE A 21 4.72 -3.71 6.52
N TYR A 22 4.14 -3.44 7.69
CA TYR A 22 2.74 -3.03 7.79
C TYR A 22 2.64 -1.52 7.60
N PHE A 23 1.82 -1.09 6.65
CA PHE A 23 1.53 0.32 6.44
C PHE A 23 0.05 0.63 6.68
N ASP A 24 -0.22 1.81 7.23
CA ASP A 24 -1.55 2.42 7.29
C ASP A 24 -1.41 3.89 6.88
N LEU A 25 -2.27 4.34 5.98
CA LEU A 25 -2.23 5.67 5.39
C LEU A 25 -3.64 6.25 5.40
N VAL A 26 -3.78 7.47 5.89
CA VAL A 26 -4.96 8.32 5.74
C VAL A 26 -4.50 9.73 5.30
N PRO A 27 -5.39 10.59 4.80
CA PRO A 27 -5.03 11.97 4.50
C PRO A 27 -4.42 12.68 5.72
N GLY A 28 -3.15 13.07 5.61
CA GLY A 28 -2.43 13.82 6.65
C GLY A 28 -1.66 12.97 7.67
N GLU A 29 -1.78 11.64 7.64
CA GLU A 29 -1.08 10.75 8.58
C GLU A 29 -0.75 9.40 7.94
N TYR A 30 0.42 8.86 8.27
CA TYR A 30 0.79 7.51 7.92
C TYR A 30 1.56 6.86 9.06
N GLU A 31 1.49 5.53 9.12
CA GLU A 31 2.20 4.72 10.10
C GLU A 31 2.84 3.52 9.40
N LEU A 32 4.12 3.30 9.67
CA LEU A 32 4.87 2.13 9.22
C LEU A 32 5.32 1.33 10.45
N ARG A 33 5.17 0.01 10.40
CA ARG A 33 5.60 -0.92 11.44
C ARG A 33 6.30 -2.11 10.81
N GLU A 34 7.25 -2.68 11.54
CA GLU A 34 7.84 -3.97 11.16
C GLU A 34 6.75 -5.05 11.10
N GLY A 35 6.79 -5.79 10.00
CA GLY A 35 5.93 -6.92 9.71
C GLY A 35 6.59 -8.24 10.01
N ASN A 36 5.77 -9.23 10.37
CA ASN A 36 6.25 -10.60 10.46
C ASN A 36 6.44 -11.17 9.04
N PRO A 37 7.40 -12.10 8.86
CA PRO A 37 7.54 -12.83 7.61
C PRO A 37 6.24 -13.50 7.17
N ASP A 38 5.81 -13.25 5.94
CA ASP A 38 4.67 -13.92 5.31
C ASP A 38 5.08 -14.39 3.90
N TYR A 39 4.21 -15.16 3.23
CA TYR A 39 4.44 -15.64 1.86
C TYR A 39 3.87 -14.69 0.80
N THR A 40 2.86 -13.88 1.15
CA THR A 40 2.21 -12.94 0.22
C THR A 40 1.86 -11.62 0.90
N GLY A 41 2.07 -10.54 0.17
CA GLY A 41 1.55 -9.23 0.55
C GLY A 41 0.04 -9.16 0.42
N ARG A 42 -0.56 -8.23 1.16
CA ARG A 42 -1.99 -7.91 1.07
C ARG A 42 -2.15 -6.43 1.27
N LEU A 43 -2.92 -5.76 0.42
CA LEU A 43 -3.19 -4.34 0.55
C LEU A 43 -4.61 -4.01 0.11
N CYS A 44 -5.13 -2.91 0.61
CA CYS A 44 -6.42 -2.35 0.23
C CYS A 44 -6.27 -0.83 0.13
N VAL A 45 -6.72 -0.27 -0.98
CA VAL A 45 -6.75 1.17 -1.24
C VAL A 45 -8.21 1.59 -1.40
N ILE A 46 -8.61 2.59 -0.63
CA ILE A 46 -9.97 3.15 -0.61
C ILE A 46 -9.88 4.62 -0.98
N GLY A 47 -10.67 5.04 -1.96
CA GLY A 47 -10.65 6.42 -2.41
C GLY A 47 -11.65 6.68 -3.54
N THR A 48 -11.58 7.87 -4.12
CA THR A 48 -12.42 8.29 -5.25
C THR A 48 -11.56 8.57 -6.48
N ASN A 49 -12.12 8.29 -7.67
CA ASN A 49 -11.43 8.41 -8.96
C ASN A 49 -10.05 7.71 -8.96
N LEU A 50 -9.99 6.51 -8.39
CA LEU A 50 -8.75 5.74 -8.31
C LEU A 50 -8.32 5.30 -9.71
N ASP A 51 -7.05 5.58 -10.03
CA ASP A 51 -6.40 5.01 -11.21
C ASP A 51 -5.81 3.64 -10.83
N THR A 52 -6.59 2.59 -11.05
CA THR A 52 -6.22 1.23 -10.64
C THR A 52 -4.96 0.72 -11.34
N HIS A 53 -4.77 1.08 -12.62
CA HIS A 53 -3.60 0.63 -13.38
C HIS A 53 -2.32 1.21 -12.78
N ARG A 54 -2.30 2.51 -12.50
CA ARG A 54 -1.14 3.15 -11.86
C ARG A 54 -0.90 2.65 -10.45
N LEU A 55 -1.97 2.34 -9.71
CA LEU A 55 -1.83 1.74 -8.38
C LEU A 55 -1.25 0.32 -8.46
N GLU A 56 -1.65 -0.48 -9.44
CA GLU A 56 -1.09 -1.81 -9.68
C GLU A 56 0.39 -1.73 -10.06
N GLU A 57 0.77 -0.80 -10.95
CA GLU A 57 2.18 -0.54 -11.29
C GLU A 57 3.00 -0.08 -10.07
N LEU A 58 2.44 0.83 -9.26
CA LEU A 58 3.08 1.33 -8.03
C LEU A 58 3.38 0.19 -7.05
N PHE A 59 2.45 -0.76 -6.90
CA PHE A 59 2.60 -1.92 -6.01
C PHE A 59 3.20 -3.15 -6.71
N GLN A 60 3.66 -3.01 -7.96
CA GLN A 60 4.28 -4.09 -8.76
C GLN A 60 3.39 -5.35 -8.85
N LEU A 61 2.07 -5.15 -8.97
CA LEU A 61 1.10 -6.24 -9.10
C LEU A 61 0.93 -6.70 -10.55
N VAL A 62 1.49 -5.94 -11.51
CA VAL A 62 1.44 -6.17 -12.96
C VAL A 62 2.80 -5.89 -13.60
#